data_AF-A0A537SFX3-F1
#
_entry.id   AF-A0A537SFX3-F1
#
_cell.length_a   1.000
_cell.length_b   1.000
_cell.length_c   1.000
_cell.angle_alpha   90.00
_cell.angle_beta   90.00
_cell.angle_gamma   90.00
#
_symmetry.space_group_name_H-M   'P 1'
#
loop_
_entity.id
_entity.type
_entity.pdbx_description
1 polymer ?
#
loop_
_entity_poly.entity_id
_entity_poly.type
_entity_poly.pdbx_seq_one_letter_code
_entity_poly.pdbx_strand_id
1 'polypeptide(L)'
;MSTADAALIALGERFERRLLEYMDAWLAWAPLMRAARAEAESDLAGFSVAIQRNGCDAAQARMSELEDDMQPLAEEIIATRVTSLGGLRAKALVALWEALPAGAFHHGAFEFRDDGEASRSLFDAVAEMTGMVPMVRELEARLAADAE
;
A
#
# COMPACT_ATOMS: atom_id res chain seq x y z
N MET A 1 20.69 -1.81 21.07
CA MET A 1 20.13 -1.31 19.79
C MET A 1 21.06 -0.22 19.28
N SER A 2 21.49 -0.27 18.02
CA SER A 2 22.36 0.78 17.47
C SER A 2 21.55 2.04 17.16
N THR A 3 22.20 3.20 17.04
CA THR A 3 21.54 4.47 16.67
C THR A 3 20.92 4.41 15.27
N ALA A 4 21.59 3.73 14.33
CA ALA A 4 21.06 3.50 12.99
C ALA A 4 19.80 2.63 13.01
N ASP A 5 19.77 1.63 13.88
CA ASP A 5 18.63 0.74 14.03
C ASP A 5 17.42 1.46 14.65
N ALA A 6 17.65 2.32 15.65
CA ALA A 6 16.63 3.18 16.23
C ALA A 6 16.05 4.17 15.21
N ALA A 7 16.89 4.75 14.35
CA ALA A 7 16.45 5.65 13.29
C ALA A 7 15.57 4.93 12.25
N LEU A 8 15.96 3.72 11.83
CA LEU A 8 15.19 2.92 10.89
C LEU A 8 13.82 2.50 11.46
N ILE A 9 13.76 2.17 12.75
CA ILE A 9 12.49 1.88 13.43
C ILE A 9 11.58 3.10 13.42
N ALA A 10 12.11 4.29 13.76
CA ALA A 10 11.34 5.52 13.75
C ALA A 10 10.84 5.91 12.34
N LEU A 11 11.63 5.64 11.28
CA LEU A 11 11.18 5.78 9.90
C LEU A 11 10.03 4.82 9.60
N GLY A 12 10.15 3.55 10.01
CA GLY A 12 9.10 2.55 9.86
C GLY A 12 7.79 2.94 10.55
N GLU A 13 7.84 3.47 11.77
CA GLU A 13 6.66 3.94 12.51
C GLU A 13 5.96 5.13 11.82
N ARG A 14 6.75 6.05 11.24
CA ARG A 14 6.22 7.17 10.46
C ARG A 14 5.58 6.67 9.16
N PHE A 15 6.25 5.76 8.47
CA PHE A 15 5.77 5.17 7.23
C PHE A 15 4.46 4.39 7.45
N GLU A 16 4.40 3.57 8.50
CA GLU A 16 3.18 2.81 8.85
C GLU A 16 1.96 3.70 9.04
N ARG A 17 2.12 4.82 9.76
CA ARG A 17 1.01 5.75 9.97
C ARG A 17 0.48 6.31 8.65
N ARG A 18 1.39 6.67 7.73
CA ARG A 18 1.02 7.16 6.40
C ARG A 18 0.41 6.07 5.53
N LEU A 19 0.93 4.84 5.60
CA LEU A 19 0.37 3.70 4.91
C LEU A 19 -1.07 3.43 5.34
N LEU A 20 -1.39 3.53 6.63
CA LEU A 20 -2.76 3.38 7.12
C LEU A 20 -3.68 4.50 6.59
N GLU A 21 -3.22 5.77 6.63
CA GLU A 21 -3.95 6.89 6.03
C GLU A 21 -4.17 6.69 4.52
N TYR A 22 -3.18 6.14 3.82
CA TYR A 22 -3.23 5.84 2.40
C TYR A 22 -4.26 4.74 2.11
N MET A 23 -4.27 3.67 2.91
CA MET A 23 -5.27 2.60 2.78
C MET A 23 -6.69 3.10 3.03
N ASP A 24 -6.88 4.01 3.97
CA ASP A 24 -8.19 4.65 4.20
C ASP A 24 -8.61 5.51 2.99
N ALA A 25 -7.70 6.28 2.41
CA ALA A 25 -7.97 7.06 1.20
C ALA A 25 -8.28 6.16 -0.01
N TRP A 26 -7.55 5.05 -0.16
CA TRP A 26 -7.78 4.05 -1.19
C TRP A 26 -9.17 3.42 -1.07
N LEU A 27 -9.58 3.04 0.14
CA LEU A 27 -10.91 2.45 0.39
C LEU A 27 -12.05 3.46 0.20
N ALA A 28 -11.78 4.76 0.27
CA ALA A 28 -12.74 5.78 -0.14
C ALA A 28 -12.79 5.93 -1.68
N TRP A 29 -11.65 5.83 -2.35
CA TRP A 29 -11.54 6.00 -3.81
C TRP A 29 -12.04 4.81 -4.62
N ALA A 30 -11.74 3.57 -4.19
CA ALA A 30 -12.01 2.37 -4.97
C ALA A 30 -13.51 2.16 -5.29
N PRO A 31 -14.46 2.35 -4.35
CA PRO A 31 -15.90 2.30 -4.66
C PRO A 31 -16.33 3.35 -5.67
N LEU A 32 -15.79 4.58 -5.57
CA LEU A 32 -16.12 5.69 -6.48
C LEU A 32 -15.69 5.36 -7.91
N MET A 33 -14.47 4.81 -8.08
CA MET A 33 -14.01 4.39 -9.40
C MET A 33 -14.84 3.25 -10.00
N ARG A 34 -15.24 2.27 -9.18
CA ARG A 34 -16.12 1.19 -9.62
C ARG A 34 -17.49 1.72 -10.05
N ALA A 35 -18.07 2.64 -9.29
CA ALA A 35 -19.33 3.28 -9.63
C ALA A 35 -19.23 4.10 -10.94
N ALA A 36 -18.17 4.89 -11.11
CA ALA A 36 -17.94 5.63 -12.35
C ALA A 36 -17.79 4.70 -13.56
N ARG A 37 -17.07 3.57 -13.39
CA ARG A 37 -16.88 2.58 -14.44
C ARG A 37 -18.19 1.88 -14.81
N ALA A 38 -19.02 1.55 -13.82
CA ALA A 38 -20.32 0.93 -14.05
C ALA A 38 -21.28 1.87 -14.80
N GLU A 39 -21.29 3.16 -14.47
CA GLU A 39 -22.11 4.17 -15.16
C GLU A 39 -21.68 4.40 -16.61
N ALA A 40 -20.39 4.28 -16.90
CA ALA A 40 -19.86 4.57 -18.21
C ALA A 40 -20.14 3.46 -19.25
N GLU A 41 -20.34 2.21 -18.84
CA GLU A 41 -20.48 0.94 -19.62
C GLU A 41 -19.41 0.66 -20.71
N SER A 42 -18.87 1.68 -21.39
CA SER A 42 -17.69 1.75 -22.29
C SER A 42 -17.37 3.19 -22.77
N ASP A 43 -18.16 4.21 -22.39
CA ASP A 43 -17.99 5.59 -22.85
C ASP A 43 -16.96 6.37 -22.01
N LEU A 44 -15.84 6.72 -22.63
CA LEU A 44 -14.78 7.52 -22.01
C LEU A 44 -15.25 8.91 -21.59
N ALA A 45 -16.18 9.53 -22.33
CA ALA A 45 -16.71 10.85 -21.97
C ALA A 45 -17.62 10.75 -20.74
N GLY A 46 -18.54 9.77 -20.74
CA GLY A 46 -19.37 9.43 -19.58
C GLY A 46 -18.54 9.06 -18.35
N PHE A 47 -17.43 8.33 -18.52
CA PHE A 47 -16.52 7.98 -17.44
C PHE A 47 -15.88 9.21 -16.78
N SER A 48 -15.38 10.16 -17.58
CA SER A 48 -14.78 11.39 -17.06
C SER A 48 -15.79 12.25 -16.28
N VAL A 49 -17.03 12.35 -16.78
CA VAL A 49 -18.11 13.08 -16.09
C VAL A 49 -18.48 12.38 -14.77
N ALA A 50 -18.54 11.05 -14.76
CA ALA A 50 -18.86 10.28 -13.56
C ALA A 50 -17.80 10.43 -12.46
N ILE A 51 -16.50 10.41 -12.82
CA ILE A 51 -15.37 10.68 -11.91
C ILE A 51 -15.48 12.08 -11.29
N GLN A 52 -15.72 13.11 -12.10
CA GLN A 52 -15.84 14.49 -11.61
C GLN A 52 -17.03 14.66 -10.65
N ARG A 53 -18.15 13.98 -10.95
CA ARG A 53 -19.38 14.10 -10.16
C ARG A 53 -19.31 13.36 -8.82
N ASN A 54 -18.65 12.20 -8.79
CA ASN A 54 -18.66 11.33 -7.60
C ASN A 54 -17.54 11.62 -6.59
N GLY A 55 -16.63 12.55 -6.90
CA GLY A 55 -15.56 12.95 -5.99
C GLY A 55 -14.30 12.07 -6.08
N CYS A 56 -14.17 11.25 -7.12
CA CYS A 56 -12.97 10.43 -7.35
C CYS A 56 -11.69 11.27 -7.40
N ASP A 57 -11.75 12.45 -8.03
CA ASP A 57 -10.58 13.34 -8.15
C ASP A 57 -10.08 13.81 -6.78
N ALA A 58 -10.98 14.08 -5.83
CA ALA A 58 -10.60 14.50 -4.49
C ALA A 58 -9.97 13.34 -3.69
N ALA A 59 -10.53 12.13 -3.81
CA ALA A 59 -9.96 10.95 -3.17
C ALA A 59 -8.61 10.56 -3.80
N GLN A 60 -8.47 10.69 -5.13
CA GLN A 60 -7.22 10.49 -5.85
C GLN A 60 -6.15 11.50 -5.42
N ALA A 61 -6.51 12.79 -5.33
CA ALA A 61 -5.58 13.83 -4.90
C ALA A 61 -5.05 13.55 -3.48
N ARG A 62 -5.92 13.11 -2.57
CA ARG A 62 -5.51 12.73 -1.21
C ARG A 62 -4.54 11.54 -1.20
N MET A 63 -4.77 10.54 -2.05
CA MET A 63 -3.84 9.43 -2.21
C MET A 63 -2.48 9.89 -2.74
N SER A 64 -2.45 10.74 -3.77
CA SER A 64 -1.21 11.28 -4.34
C SER A 64 -0.41 12.11 -3.33
N GLU A 65 -1.06 12.94 -2.52
CA GLU A 65 -0.39 13.66 -1.42
C GLU A 65 0.29 12.71 -0.42
N LEU A 66 -0.37 11.59 -0.11
CA LEU A 66 0.17 10.58 0.81
C LEU A 66 1.33 9.80 0.18
N GLU A 67 1.26 9.50 -1.12
CA GLU A 67 2.36 8.90 -1.87
C GLU A 67 3.58 9.82 -1.89
N ASP A 68 3.40 11.12 -2.15
CA ASP A 68 4.47 12.13 -2.12
C ASP A 68 5.15 12.21 -0.73
N ASP A 69 4.37 12.05 0.34
CA ASP A 69 4.86 11.98 1.72
C ASP A 69 5.60 10.66 2.03
N MET A 70 5.12 9.55 1.47
CA MET A 70 5.62 8.19 1.75
C MET A 70 6.87 7.83 0.94
N GLN A 71 6.95 8.27 -0.31
CA GLN A 71 8.05 7.98 -1.23
C GLN A 71 9.45 8.26 -0.62
N PRO A 72 9.75 9.45 -0.07
CA PRO A 72 11.07 9.71 0.51
C PRO A 72 11.37 8.85 1.74
N LEU A 73 10.34 8.49 2.52
CA LEU A 73 10.50 7.58 3.66
C LEU A 73 10.81 6.16 3.18
N ALA A 74 10.13 5.68 2.14
CA ALA A 74 10.39 4.39 1.52
C ALA A 74 11.83 4.30 1.00
N GLU A 75 12.29 5.32 0.27
CA GLU A 75 13.65 5.40 -0.26
C GLU A 75 14.70 5.33 0.85
N GLU A 76 14.51 6.07 1.96
CA GLU A 76 15.43 6.04 3.10
C GLU A 76 15.42 4.68 3.81
N ILE A 77 14.24 4.09 4.00
CA ILE A 77 14.08 2.73 4.56
C ILE A 77 14.77 1.69 3.66
N ILE A 78 14.61 1.78 2.34
CA ILE A 78 15.22 0.87 1.36
C ILE A 78 16.74 1.01 1.37
N ALA A 79 17.27 2.23 1.37
CA ALA A 79 18.71 2.48 1.38
C ALA A 79 19.39 2.04 2.68
N THR A 80 18.67 2.02 3.80
CA THR A 80 19.23 1.70 5.11
C THR A 80 19.43 0.19 5.31
N ARG A 81 20.59 -0.18 5.86
CA ARG A 81 20.95 -1.56 6.19
C ARG A 81 20.15 -2.06 7.40
N VAL A 82 19.55 -3.24 7.28
CA VAL A 82 18.83 -3.90 8.38
C VAL A 82 19.80 -4.69 9.25
N THR A 83 19.68 -4.52 10.56
CA THR A 83 20.40 -5.32 11.57
C THR A 83 19.51 -5.84 12.71
N SER A 84 18.20 -5.57 12.64
CA SER A 84 17.22 -6.00 13.65
C SER A 84 15.87 -6.36 13.02
N LEU A 85 14.99 -6.97 13.83
CA LEU A 85 13.60 -7.24 13.46
C LEU A 85 12.78 -5.95 13.25
N GLY A 86 13.05 -4.90 14.04
CA GLY A 86 12.38 -3.61 13.86
C GLY A 86 12.73 -2.96 12.51
N GLY A 87 13.99 -3.04 12.12
CA GLY A 87 14.43 -2.61 10.78
C GLY A 87 13.87 -3.47 9.65
N LEU A 88 13.73 -4.78 9.88
CA LEU A 88 13.09 -5.69 8.91
C LEU A 88 11.61 -5.34 8.71
N ARG A 89 10.91 -5.04 9.81
CA ARG A 89 9.51 -4.58 9.78
C ARG A 89 9.34 -3.31 8.97
N ALA A 90 10.24 -2.33 9.12
CA ALA A 90 10.21 -1.11 8.32
C ALA A 90 10.26 -1.42 6.81
N LYS A 91 11.14 -2.33 6.38
CA LYS A 91 11.21 -2.76 4.97
C LYS A 91 9.97 -3.54 4.52
N ALA A 92 9.41 -4.38 5.39
CA ALA A 92 8.20 -5.13 5.10
C ALA A 92 6.99 -4.22 4.85
N LEU A 93 6.88 -3.10 5.57
CA LEU A 93 5.85 -2.09 5.32
C LEU A 93 5.97 -1.47 3.93
N VAL A 94 7.20 -1.14 3.50
CA VAL A 94 7.44 -0.59 2.16
C VAL A 94 7.08 -1.61 1.08
N ALA A 95 7.50 -2.87 1.26
CA ALA A 95 7.14 -3.95 0.35
C ALA A 95 5.61 -4.16 0.28
N LEU A 96 4.89 -4.05 1.40
CA LEU A 96 3.44 -4.10 1.42
C LEU A 96 2.83 -2.98 0.58
N TRP A 97 3.29 -1.74 0.76
CA TRP A 97 2.83 -0.60 -0.02
C TRP A 97 3.07 -0.77 -1.53
N GLU A 98 4.28 -1.16 -1.93
CA GLU A 98 4.65 -1.38 -3.34
C GLU A 98 3.88 -2.54 -3.99
N ALA A 99 3.47 -3.54 -3.20
CA ALA A 99 2.74 -4.72 -3.68
C ALA A 99 1.21 -4.55 -3.67
N LEU A 100 0.68 -3.39 -3.27
CA LEU A 100 -0.77 -3.18 -3.23
C LEU A 100 -1.38 -3.32 -4.65
N PRO A 101 -2.54 -4.00 -4.79
CA PRO A 101 -3.16 -4.30 -6.09
C PRO A 101 -3.46 -3.08 -6.98
N ALA A 102 -3.46 -1.85 -6.45
CA ALA A 102 -3.67 -0.62 -7.20
C ALA A 102 -2.38 0.16 -7.55
N GLY A 103 -1.25 -0.20 -6.93
CA GLY A 103 0.03 0.50 -7.05
C GLY A 103 1.16 -0.35 -7.65
N ALA A 104 0.87 -1.54 -8.20
CA ALA A 104 1.85 -2.43 -8.82
C ALA A 104 2.39 -1.85 -10.16
N PHE A 105 3.04 -0.69 -10.09
CA PHE A 105 3.76 -0.03 -11.17
C PHE A 105 5.21 0.25 -10.73
N HIS A 106 5.90 -0.78 -10.22
CA HIS A 106 7.36 -0.74 -10.16
C HIS A 106 7.98 -1.88 -10.96
N HIS A 107 8.71 -1.49 -12.01
CA HIS A 107 9.70 -2.34 -12.62
C HIS A 107 10.84 -2.56 -11.63
N GLY A 108 10.80 -3.69 -10.93
CA GLY A 108 11.97 -4.29 -10.28
C GLY A 108 12.11 -4.02 -8.79
N ALA A 109 11.68 -4.99 -7.98
CA ALA A 109 12.40 -5.37 -6.76
C ALA A 109 12.16 -6.85 -6.42
N PHE A 110 10.96 -7.36 -6.65
CA PHE A 110 10.63 -8.78 -6.42
C PHE A 110 9.77 -9.35 -7.56
N GLU A 111 10.41 -9.96 -8.56
CA GLU A 111 9.71 -10.85 -9.50
C GLU A 111 9.64 -12.25 -8.90
N PHE A 112 8.48 -12.62 -8.37
CA PHE A 112 8.19 -14.02 -8.06
C PHE A 112 7.56 -14.66 -9.30
N ARG A 113 8.28 -15.59 -9.94
CA ARG A 113 7.71 -16.44 -11.00
C ARG A 113 6.91 -17.58 -10.35
N ASP A 114 5.78 -17.27 -9.78
CA ASP A 114 4.83 -18.28 -9.29
C ASP A 114 3.38 -17.85 -9.48
N ASP A 115 2.46 -18.80 -9.34
CA ASP A 115 1.00 -18.56 -9.38
C ASP A 115 0.50 -17.83 -8.10
N GLY A 116 1.39 -17.14 -7.37
CA GLY A 116 1.09 -16.41 -6.14
C GLY A 116 1.37 -17.18 -4.84
N GLU A 117 1.70 -18.47 -4.87
CA GLU A 117 1.78 -19.30 -3.65
C GLU A 117 3.04 -19.06 -2.79
N ALA A 118 4.24 -19.04 -3.39
CA ALA A 118 5.47 -18.87 -2.62
C ALA A 118 5.71 -17.40 -2.26
N SER A 119 5.33 -16.47 -3.14
CA SER A 119 5.26 -15.04 -2.84
C SER A 119 4.33 -14.74 -1.67
N ARG A 120 3.13 -15.33 -1.66
CA ARG A 120 2.20 -15.23 -0.54
C ARG A 120 2.74 -15.86 0.74
N SER A 121 3.33 -17.05 0.65
CA SER A 121 3.90 -17.72 1.82
C SER A 121 5.06 -16.94 2.43
N LEU A 122 5.90 -16.30 1.61
CA LEU A 122 6.97 -15.43 2.09
C LEU A 122 6.41 -14.17 2.76
N PHE A 123 5.39 -13.56 2.16
CA PHE A 123 4.71 -12.41 2.73
C PHE A 123 4.07 -12.74 4.10
N ASP A 124 3.36 -13.87 4.19
CA ASP A 124 2.74 -14.34 5.44
C ASP A 124 3.80 -14.62 6.53
N ALA A 125 4.92 -15.27 6.16
CA ALA A 125 6.03 -15.51 7.08
C ALA A 125 6.68 -14.22 7.58
N VAL A 126 6.88 -13.23 6.68
CA VAL A 126 7.40 -11.92 7.06
C VAL A 126 6.42 -11.19 7.97
N ALA A 127 5.12 -11.23 7.67
CA ALA A 127 4.09 -10.62 8.50
C ALA A 127 4.06 -11.22 9.92
N GLU A 128 4.22 -12.54 10.03
CA GLU A 128 4.33 -13.24 11.31
C GLU A 128 5.59 -12.82 12.08
N MET A 129 6.75 -12.89 11.45
CA MET A 129 8.03 -12.56 12.08
C MET A 129 8.16 -11.08 12.50
N THR A 130 7.40 -10.19 11.87
CA THR A 130 7.42 -8.74 12.13
C THR A 130 6.22 -8.26 12.96
N GLY A 131 5.33 -9.16 13.36
CA GLY A 131 4.12 -8.82 14.13
C GLY A 131 3.09 -8.01 13.34
N MET A 132 3.16 -8.01 12.01
CA MET A 132 2.24 -7.29 11.12
C MET A 132 0.95 -8.06 10.85
N VAL A 133 0.82 -9.31 11.30
CA VAL A 133 -0.37 -10.17 11.04
C VAL A 133 -1.70 -9.48 11.34
N PRO A 134 -1.92 -8.81 12.50
CA PRO A 134 -3.21 -8.16 12.76
C PRO A 134 -3.54 -7.07 11.73
N MET A 135 -2.55 -6.27 11.34
CA MET A 135 -2.71 -5.21 10.35
C MET A 135 -2.99 -5.79 8.97
N VAL A 136 -2.21 -6.79 8.55
CA VAL A 136 -2.40 -7.47 7.25
C VAL A 136 -3.80 -8.08 7.15
N ARG A 137 -4.26 -8.77 8.20
CA ARG A 137 -5.59 -9.40 8.22
C ARG A 137 -6.72 -8.38 8.21
N GLU A 138 -6.56 -7.26 8.91
CA GLU A 138 -7.52 -6.17 8.85
C GLU A 138 -7.60 -5.57 7.44
N LEU A 139 -6.45 -5.30 6.81
CA LEU A 139 -6.42 -4.78 5.43
C LEU A 139 -7.07 -5.77 4.45
N GLU A 140 -6.75 -7.07 4.55
CA GLU A 140 -7.37 -8.11 3.73
C GLU A 140 -8.88 -8.20 3.92
N ALA A 141 -9.36 -8.14 5.16
CA ALA A 141 -10.78 -8.18 5.46
C ALA A 141 -11.51 -6.96 4.87
N ARG A 142 -10.90 -5.78 4.98
CA ARG A 142 -11.43 -4.53 4.39
C ARG A 142 -11.44 -4.59 2.86
N LEU A 143 -10.39 -5.14 2.24
CA LEU A 143 -10.32 -5.34 0.79
C LEU A 143 -11.35 -6.37 0.30
N ALA A 144 -11.56 -7.47 1.04
CA ALA A 144 -12.56 -8.47 0.71
C ALA A 144 -13.99 -7.92 0.82
N ALA A 145 -14.27 -7.14 1.87
CA ALA A 145 -15.56 -6.47 2.04
C ALA A 145 -15.83 -5.39 0.97
N ASP A 146 -14.77 -4.78 0.40
CA ASP A 146 -14.91 -3.85 -0.73
C ASP A 146 -15.24 -4.57 -2.04
N ALA A 147 -14.81 -5.82 -2.20
CA ALA A 147 -14.98 -6.60 -3.42
C ALA A 147 -16.38 -7.25 -3.57
N GLU A 148 -17.17 -7.34 -2.49
CA GLU A 148 -18.57 -7.77 -2.47
C GLU A 148 -19.55 -6.63 -2.80
#